data_AF-B9LTN7-F1
#
_entry.id   AF-B9LTN7-F1
#
_cell.length_a   1.000
_cell.length_b   1.000
_cell.length_c   1.000
_cell.angle_alpha   90.00
_cell.angle_beta   90.00
_cell.angle_gamma   90.00
#
_symmetry.space_group_name_H-M   'P 1'
#
loop_
_entity.id
_entity.type
_entity.pdbx_description
1 polymer ?
#
loop_
_entity_poly.entity_id
_entity_poly.type
_entity_poly.pdbx_seq_one_letter_code
_entity_poly.pdbx_strand_id
1 'polypeptide(L)' 'MSSSYGGMSAFDRLRARLNGRPHACEECGFVDEEGSWEAVTTGATVEYRRECPSCGTERVQRYQF' A
#
# COMPACT_ATOMS: atom_id res chain seq x y z
N MET A 1 9.09 -14.86 -18.37
CA MET A 1 7.86 -14.14 -18.78
C MET A 1 7.46 -13.25 -17.61
N SER A 2 7.51 -11.92 -17.79
CA SER A 2 6.76 -10.89 -17.05
C SER A 2 7.14 -9.55 -17.67
N SER A 3 6.70 -9.32 -18.90
CA SER A 3 6.85 -8.02 -19.56
C SER A 3 5.87 -7.04 -18.92
N SER A 4 6.35 -6.11 -18.10
CA SER A 4 5.53 -4.99 -17.63
C SER A 4 5.86 -3.74 -18.45
N TYR A 5 5.35 -3.68 -19.67
CA TYR A 5 5.09 -2.41 -20.33
C TYR A 5 3.75 -1.90 -19.79
N GLY A 6 3.70 -0.71 -19.19
CA GLY A 6 2.41 -0.11 -18.85
C GLY A 6 2.55 1.11 -17.96
N GLY A 7 2.27 2.30 -18.51
CA GLY A 7 2.11 3.49 -17.69
C GLY A 7 1.10 3.24 -16.57
N MET A 8 1.46 3.67 -15.35
CA MET A 8 0.68 3.66 -14.11
C MET A 8 -0.69 2.97 -14.23
N SER A 9 -0.73 1.68 -13.89
CA SER A 9 -1.98 0.93 -13.81
C SER A 9 -2.94 1.61 -12.83
N ALA A 10 -4.24 1.30 -12.89
CA ALA A 10 -5.20 1.82 -11.91
C ALA A 10 -4.75 1.54 -10.46
N PHE A 11 -4.08 0.41 -10.25
CA PHE A 11 -3.48 0.02 -8.97
C PHE A 11 -2.29 0.89 -8.56
N ASP A 12 -1.42 1.27 -9.50
CA ASP A 12 -0.31 2.20 -9.24
C ASP A 12 -0.81 3.60 -8.88
N ARG A 13 -1.90 4.06 -9.52
CA ARG A 13 -2.51 5.34 -9.16
C ARG A 13 -3.15 5.31 -7.78
N LEU A 14 -3.80 4.21 -7.42
CA LEU A 14 -4.35 4.03 -6.08
C LEU A 14 -3.22 3.97 -5.04
N ARG A 15 -2.14 3.24 -5.33
CA ARG A 15 -0.93 3.19 -4.50
C ARG A 15 -0.33 4.58 -4.28
N ALA A 16 -0.12 5.35 -5.35
CA ALA A 16 0.41 6.71 -5.26
C ALA A 16 -0.48 7.63 -4.42
N ARG A 17 -1.81 7.50 -4.55
CA ARG A 17 -2.77 8.24 -3.73
C ARG A 17 -2.71 7.85 -2.24
N LEU A 18 -2.48 6.58 -1.94
CA LEU A 18 -2.31 6.09 -0.57
C LEU A 18 -0.97 6.55 0.03
N ASN A 19 0.12 6.53 -0.75
CA ASN A 19 1.44 7.00 -0.31
C ASN A 19 1.49 8.52 -0.09
N GLY A 20 0.75 9.31 -0.86
CA GLY A 20 0.74 10.77 -0.74
C GLY A 20 -0.04 11.31 0.47
N ARG A 21 -0.45 10.45 1.41
CA ARG A 21 -1.18 10.85 2.62
C ARG A 21 -0.42 10.41 3.87
N PRO A 22 -0.21 11.31 4.84
CA PRO A 22 0.36 10.92 6.12
C PRO A 22 -0.56 9.91 6.79
N HIS A 23 0.02 8.78 7.20
CA HIS A 23 -0.70 7.70 7.86
C HIS A 23 -0.25 7.60 9.31
N ALA A 24 -1.13 8.01 10.22
CA ALA A 24 -0.98 7.73 11.64
C ALA A 24 -1.26 6.24 11.91
N CYS A 25 -0.32 5.58 12.60
CA CYS A 25 -0.57 4.28 13.19
C CYS A 25 -1.56 4.44 14.34
N GLU A 26 -2.68 3.71 14.32
CA GLU A 26 -3.66 3.79 15.41
C GLU A 26 -3.18 3.04 16.68
N GLU A 27 -2.17 2.17 16.57
CA GLU A 27 -1.62 1.43 17.71
C GLU A 27 -0.61 2.26 18.52
N CYS A 28 0.35 2.92 17.85
CA CYS A 28 1.43 3.64 18.53
C CYS A 28 1.40 5.17 18.32
N GLY A 29 0.53 5.66 17.43
CA GLY A 29 0.45 7.09 17.10
C GLY A 29 1.55 7.59 16.14
N PHE A 30 2.47 6.73 15.68
CA PHE A 30 3.52 7.13 14.73
C PHE A 30 2.91 7.62 13.42
N VAL A 31 3.27 8.81 13.00
CA VAL A 31 2.83 9.39 11.71
C VAL A 31 3.91 9.08 10.69
N ASP A 32 3.54 8.26 9.71
CA ASP A 32 4.39 7.99 8.56
C ASP A 32 4.03 8.96 7.44
N GLU A 33 4.92 9.92 7.16
CA GLU A 33 4.74 10.98 6.16
C GLU A 33 5.12 10.53 4.74
N GLU A 34 5.97 9.51 4.60
CA GLU A 34 6.41 8.93 3.32
C GLU A 34 5.88 7.50 3.10
N GLY A 35 4.97 7.05 3.97
CA GLY A 35 4.58 5.66 4.15
C GLY A 35 4.27 4.95 2.84
N SER A 36 5.19 4.10 2.42
CA SER A 36 5.07 3.37 1.17
C SER A 36 4.23 2.11 1.39
N TRP A 37 3.05 2.07 0.78
CA TRP A 37 2.26 0.85 0.67
C TRP A 37 2.93 -0.08 -0.35
N GLU A 38 3.01 -1.36 -0.06
CA GLU A 38 3.32 -2.41 -1.03
C GLU A 38 2.02 -2.95 -1.61
N ALA A 39 1.95 -3.09 -2.94
CA ALA A 39 0.80 -3.66 -3.62
C ALA A 39 1.11 -5.07 -4.10
N VAL A 40 0.30 -6.03 -3.70
CA VAL A 40 0.38 -7.44 -4.11
C VAL A 40 -0.93 -7.80 -4.79
N THR A 41 -0.87 -8.12 -6.08
CA THR A 41 -2.07 -8.54 -6.83
C THR A 41 -2.13 -10.06 -6.87
N THR A 42 -3.17 -10.64 -6.28
CA THR A 42 -3.44 -12.07 -6.23
C THR A 42 -4.73 -12.39 -6.98
N GLY A 43 -4.60 -12.74 -8.27
CA GLY A 43 -5.71 -13.22 -9.09
C GLY A 43 -6.83 -12.19 -9.27
N ALA A 44 -7.82 -12.22 -8.38
CA ALA A 44 -9.01 -11.35 -8.33
C ALA A 44 -8.98 -10.31 -7.18
N THR A 45 -7.86 -10.18 -6.49
CA THR A 45 -7.72 -9.31 -5.31
C THR A 45 -6.42 -8.53 -5.39
N VAL A 46 -6.44 -7.30 -4.92
CA VAL A 46 -5.23 -6.51 -4.65
C VAL A 46 -5.13 -6.27 -3.15
N GLU A 47 -3.98 -6.64 -2.60
CA GLU A 47 -3.63 -6.44 -1.20
C GLU A 47 -2.60 -5.32 -1.11
N TYR A 48 -2.95 -4.24 -0.43
CA TYR A 48 -2.05 -3.18 -0.05
C TYR A 48 -1.58 -3.42 1.36
N ARG A 49 -0.31 -3.74 1.57
CA ARG A 49 0.27 -3.94 2.91
C ARG A 49 1.29 -2.87 3.25
N ARG A 50 1.42 -2.55 4.52
CA ARG A 50 2.51 -1.75 5.06
C ARG A 50 2.79 -2.11 6.51
N GLU A 51 4.02 -1.95 6.94
CA GLU A 51 4.43 -2.12 8.33
C GLU A 51 4.69 -0.73 8.95
N CYS A 52 4.28 -0.55 10.20
CA CYS A 52 4.68 0.65 10.94
C CYS A 52 6.15 0.53 11.36
N PRO A 53 7.03 1.46 10.94
CA PRO A 53 8.45 1.39 11.28
C PRO A 53 8.74 1.61 12.78
N SER A 54 7.79 2.18 13.53
CA SER A 54 7.97 2.45 14.96
C SER A 54 7.59 1.27 15.86
N CYS A 55 6.48 0.58 15.57
CA CYS A 55 5.96 -0.50 16.44
C CYS A 55 5.88 -1.87 15.74
N GLY A 56 6.13 -1.95 14.43
CA GLY A 56 6.01 -3.19 13.66
C GLY A 56 4.58 -3.62 13.36
N THR A 57 3.57 -2.79 13.63
CA THR A 57 2.18 -3.13 13.31
C THR A 57 1.99 -3.20 11.79
N GLU A 58 1.66 -4.39 11.28
CA GLU A 58 1.28 -4.58 9.89
C GLU A 58 -0.17 -4.13 9.64
N ARG A 59 -0.38 -3.42 8.54
CA ARG A 59 -1.70 -3.05 8.03
C ARG A 59 -1.88 -3.56 6.63
N VAL A 60 -2.96 -4.31 6.43
CA VAL A 60 -3.33 -4.89 5.14
C VAL A 60 -4.71 -4.38 4.74
N GLN A 61 -4.81 -3.76 3.56
CA GLN A 61 -6.07 -3.41 2.92
C GLN A 61 -6.28 -4.26 1.69
N ARG A 62 -7.40 -4.98 1.64
CA ARG A 62 -7.73 -5.88 0.54
C ARG A 62 -8.86 -5.28 -0.29
N TYR A 63 -8.67 -5.22 -1.60
CA TYR A 63 -9.71 -4.82 -2.53
C TYR A 63 -9.96 -5.95 -3.52
N GLN A 64 -11.21 -6.39 -3.59
CA GLN A 64 -11.69 -7.34 -4.59
C GLN A 64 -12.25 -6.54 -5.77
N PHE A 65 -12.01 -7.01 -6.98
CA PHE A 65 -12.54 -6.43 -8.21
C PHE A 65 -13.54 -7.35 -8.89
#